data_AF-A0A371D4G8-F1
#
_entry.id   AF-A0A371D4G8-F1
#
_cell.length_a   1.000
_cell.length_b   1.000
_cell.length_c   1.000
_cell.angle_alpha   90.00
_cell.angle_beta   90.00
_cell.angle_gamma   90.00
#
_symmetry.space_group_name_H-M   'P 1'
#
loop_
_entity.id
_entity.type
_entity.pdbx_description
1 polymer ?
#
loop_
_entity_poly.entity_id
_entity_poly.type
_entity_poly.pdbx_seq_one_letter_code
_entity_poly.pdbx_strand_id
1 'polypeptide(L)'
;MSSDADAAATVALFSSFYTESYCAVAASVLFIYEAFVTFDQEVACFWTAKRTGAALLFFANKWFSMLYYVMSAATTFAPFPSDKSCSTFIISITAVGVLPFITGAAFSALRALVLSRSKCLGLLVFALSLAPAGANLVASGYQLSGENFPPFGCVQTDNTTVAIDLRRRSSDDLVHLRTLISKQ
;
A
#
# COMPACT_ATOMS: atom_id res chain seq x y z
N MET A 1 0.52 33.85 -18.41
CA MET A 1 1.27 32.71 -18.98
C MET A 1 2.02 31.89 -17.93
N SER A 2 2.94 32.44 -17.10
CA SER A 2 3.49 31.67 -15.95
C SER A 2 2.41 31.39 -14.89
N SER A 3 1.69 32.42 -14.46
CA SER A 3 0.67 32.33 -13.41
C SER A 3 -0.45 31.32 -13.68
N ASP A 4 -0.82 31.10 -14.94
CA ASP A 4 -1.90 30.17 -15.32
C ASP A 4 -1.43 28.71 -15.24
N ALA A 5 -0.16 28.46 -15.59
CA ALA A 5 0.46 27.15 -15.46
C ALA A 5 0.69 26.77 -13.99
N ASP A 6 1.12 27.74 -13.19
CA ASP A 6 1.32 27.57 -11.74
C ASP A 6 -0.01 27.27 -11.01
N ALA A 7 -1.10 27.94 -11.43
CA ALA A 7 -2.45 27.66 -10.93
C ALA A 7 -2.95 26.27 -11.32
N ALA A 8 -2.77 25.86 -12.58
CA ALA A 8 -3.18 24.54 -13.04
C ALA A 8 -2.41 23.40 -12.33
N ALA A 9 -1.10 23.58 -12.10
CA ALA A 9 -0.28 22.61 -11.37
C ALA A 9 -0.76 22.44 -9.92
N THR A 10 -1.13 23.54 -9.25
CA THR A 10 -1.65 23.51 -7.87
C THR A 10 -2.98 22.77 -7.80
N VAL A 11 -3.89 23.00 -8.74
CA VAL A 11 -5.19 22.29 -8.80
C VAL A 11 -4.98 20.79 -9.03
N ALA A 12 -4.07 20.41 -9.92
CA ALA A 12 -3.76 19.01 -10.20
C ALA A 12 -3.17 18.30 -8.97
N LEU A 13 -2.26 18.96 -8.24
CA LEU A 13 -1.69 18.44 -7.00
C LEU A 13 -2.79 18.23 -5.94
N PHE A 14 -3.66 19.23 -5.75
CA PHE A 14 -4.76 19.14 -4.79
C PHE A 14 -5.74 18.01 -5.13
N SER A 15 -6.10 17.85 -6.41
CA SER A 15 -6.93 16.74 -6.88
C SER A 15 -6.28 15.37 -6.64
N SER A 16 -4.95 15.30 -6.74
CA SER A 16 -4.16 14.09 -6.45
C SER A 16 -4.30 13.69 -4.98
N PHE A 17 -3.98 14.60 -4.06
CA PHE A 17 -4.07 14.35 -2.62
C PHE A 17 -5.49 14.05 -2.16
N TYR A 18 -6.48 14.72 -2.77
CA TYR A 18 -7.87 14.44 -2.51
C TYR A 18 -8.24 13.01 -2.90
N THR A 19 -7.89 12.60 -4.12
CA THR A 19 -8.17 11.24 -4.62
C THR A 19 -7.49 10.20 -3.74
N GLU A 20 -6.20 10.40 -3.43
CA GLU A 20 -5.42 9.49 -2.58
C GLU A 20 -6.03 9.33 -1.19
N SER A 21 -6.39 10.45 -0.54
CA SER A 21 -6.98 10.44 0.80
C SER A 21 -8.31 9.70 0.83
N TYR A 22 -9.19 9.94 -0.16
CA TYR A 22 -10.48 9.25 -0.23
C TYR A 22 -10.31 7.75 -0.51
N CYS A 23 -9.43 7.39 -1.44
CA CYS A 23 -9.14 5.99 -1.73
C CYS A 23 -8.56 5.27 -0.51
N ALA A 24 -7.64 5.90 0.21
CA ALA A 24 -7.05 5.36 1.43
C ALA A 24 -8.10 5.13 2.52
N VAL A 25 -8.92 6.14 2.82
CA VAL A 25 -9.98 6.02 3.83
C VAL A 25 -11.01 4.96 3.43
N ALA A 26 -11.46 4.94 2.18
CA ALA A 26 -12.41 3.95 1.69
C ALA A 26 -11.85 2.52 1.79
N ALA A 27 -10.60 2.31 1.38
CA ALA A 27 -9.92 1.03 1.50
C ALA A 27 -9.76 0.60 2.97
N SER A 28 -9.38 1.52 3.86
CA SER A 28 -9.26 1.26 5.29
C SER A 28 -10.59 0.85 5.91
N VAL A 29 -11.66 1.60 5.65
CA VAL A 29 -13.00 1.30 6.18
C VAL A 29 -13.48 -0.06 5.68
N LEU A 30 -13.36 -0.34 4.39
CA LEU A 30 -13.78 -1.60 3.80
C LEU A 30 -12.99 -2.78 4.38
N PHE A 31 -11.67 -2.64 4.49
CA PHE A 31 -10.84 -3.71 5.05
C PHE A 31 -11.15 -3.97 6.53
N ILE A 32 -11.29 -2.93 7.33
CA ILE A 32 -11.62 -3.04 8.75
C ILE A 32 -13.00 -3.68 8.93
N TYR A 33 -13.99 -3.27 8.13
CA TYR A 33 -15.33 -3.85 8.15
C TYR A 33 -15.30 -5.35 7.82
N GLU A 34 -14.66 -5.73 6.72
CA GLU A 34 -14.49 -7.14 6.32
C GLU A 34 -13.76 -7.93 7.42
N ALA A 35 -12.74 -7.34 8.05
CA ALA A 35 -11.98 -7.98 9.13
C ALA A 35 -12.86 -8.30 10.35
N PHE A 36 -13.85 -7.46 10.67
CA PHE A 36 -14.81 -7.72 11.75
C PHE A 36 -15.86 -8.76 11.35
N VAL A 37 -16.46 -8.63 10.17
CA VAL A 37 -17.50 -9.55 9.69
C VAL A 37 -16.96 -10.99 9.57
N THR A 38 -15.71 -11.14 9.14
CA THR A 38 -15.07 -12.46 8.98
C THR A 38 -14.51 -13.04 10.28
N PHE A 39 -14.46 -12.25 11.36
CA PHE A 39 -13.82 -12.67 12.62
C PHE A 39 -14.47 -13.90 13.24
N ASP A 40 -15.80 -13.99 13.25
CA ASP A 40 -16.53 -15.12 13.83
C ASP A 40 -16.20 -16.44 13.11
N GLN A 41 -16.14 -16.39 11.78
CA GLN A 41 -15.77 -17.55 10.96
C GLN A 41 -14.30 -17.94 11.16
N GLU A 42 -13.40 -16.96 11.30
CA GLU A 42 -11.99 -17.21 11.57
C GLU A 42 -11.78 -17.89 12.92
N VAL A 43 -12.46 -17.41 13.96
CA VAL A 43 -12.44 -18.03 15.29
C VAL A 43 -12.96 -19.46 15.21
N ALA A 44 -14.11 -19.68 14.55
CA ALA A 44 -14.70 -21.00 14.41
C ALA A 44 -13.77 -21.99 13.67
N CYS A 45 -13.13 -21.55 12.57
CA CYS A 45 -12.30 -22.41 11.72
C CYS A 45 -10.88 -22.62 12.26
N PHE A 46 -10.25 -21.61 12.86
CA PHE A 46 -8.83 -21.66 13.24
C PHE A 46 -8.60 -21.96 14.73
N TRP A 47 -9.56 -21.63 15.60
CA TRP A 47 -9.40 -21.88 17.03
C TRP A 47 -9.76 -23.32 17.40
N THR A 48 -10.64 -23.96 16.63
CA THR A 48 -11.01 -25.38 16.82
C THR A 48 -10.10 -26.36 16.08
N ALA A 49 -9.35 -25.89 15.08
CA ALA A 49 -8.47 -26.72 14.26
C ALA A 49 -6.99 -26.69 14.71
N LYS A 50 -6.22 -27.73 14.35
CA LYS A 50 -4.76 -27.78 14.60
C LYS A 50 -4.09 -26.58 13.93
N ARG A 51 -3.23 -25.85 14.66
CA ARG A 51 -2.48 -24.72 14.09
C ARG A 51 -1.57 -25.19 12.96
N THR A 52 -1.88 -24.76 11.74
CA THR A 52 -1.07 -25.03 10.54
C THR A 52 -0.25 -23.79 10.17
N GLY A 53 0.85 -23.97 9.42
CA GLY A 53 1.64 -22.84 8.93
C GLY A 53 0.83 -21.87 8.06
N ALA A 54 -0.18 -22.36 7.34
CA ALA A 54 -1.09 -21.53 6.56
C ALA A 54 -1.96 -20.61 7.44
N ALA A 55 -2.41 -21.09 8.61
CA ALA A 55 -3.14 -20.26 9.57
C ALA A 55 -2.27 -19.12 10.12
N LEU A 56 -0.99 -19.40 10.43
CA LEU A 56 -0.05 -18.36 10.89
C LEU A 56 0.17 -17.28 9.82
N LEU A 57 0.41 -17.68 8.57
CA LEU A 57 0.57 -16.74 7.46
C LEU A 57 -0.69 -15.90 7.23
N PHE A 58 -1.87 -16.50 7.43
CA PHE A 58 -3.15 -15.81 7.28
C PHE A 58 -3.30 -14.72 8.33
N PHE A 59 -3.10 -15.05 9.61
CA PHE A 59 -3.16 -14.08 10.69
C PHE A 59 -2.08 -13.01 10.55
N ALA A 60 -0.86 -13.36 10.16
CA ALA A 60 0.20 -12.40 9.90
C ALA A 60 -0.23 -11.39 8.82
N ASN A 61 -0.70 -11.88 7.67
CA ASN A 61 -1.18 -11.03 6.60
C ASN A 61 -2.33 -10.11 7.05
N LYS A 62 -3.31 -10.66 7.78
CA LYS A 62 -4.47 -9.91 8.27
C LYS A 62 -4.05 -8.80 9.23
N TRP A 63 -3.23 -9.11 10.25
CA TRP A 63 -2.83 -8.14 11.26
C TRP A 63 -1.86 -7.09 10.73
N PHE A 64 -0.92 -7.45 9.85
CA PHE A 64 -0.07 -6.46 9.19
C PHE A 64 -0.87 -5.53 8.28
N SER A 65 -1.85 -6.06 7.54
CA SER A 65 -2.73 -5.24 6.72
C SER A 65 -3.62 -4.34 7.57
N MET A 66 -4.18 -4.86 8.66
CA MET A 66 -5.00 -4.08 9.61
C MET A 66 -4.18 -2.93 10.20
N LEU A 67 -2.95 -3.20 10.65
CA LEU A 67 -2.03 -2.17 11.14
C LEU A 67 -1.75 -1.11 10.07
N TYR A 68 -1.47 -1.53 8.83
CA TYR A 68 -1.25 -0.60 7.72
C TYR A 68 -2.45 0.32 7.47
N TYR A 69 -3.67 -0.22 7.39
CA TYR A 69 -4.87 0.57 7.14
C TYR A 69 -5.23 1.50 8.30
N VAL A 70 -5.02 1.07 9.54
CA VAL A 70 -5.19 1.94 10.72
C VAL A 70 -4.17 3.07 10.70
N MET A 71 -2.91 2.78 10.40
CA MET A 71 -1.88 3.82 10.26
C MET A 71 -2.19 4.75 9.10
N SER A 72 -2.70 4.23 7.99
CA SER A 72 -3.10 5.04 6.82
C SER A 72 -4.27 5.96 7.15
N ALA A 73 -5.27 5.51 7.89
CA ALA A 73 -6.33 6.40 8.37
C ALA A 73 -5.79 7.47 9.33
N ALA A 74 -4.81 7.11 10.17
CA ALA A 74 -4.20 8.05 11.10
C ALA A 74 -3.42 9.19 10.40
N THR A 75 -2.91 9.00 9.17
CA THR A 75 -2.25 10.11 8.45
C THR A 75 -3.21 11.27 8.19
N THR A 76 -4.49 10.97 7.95
CA THR A 76 -5.53 11.97 7.68
C THR A 76 -6.19 12.50 8.96
N PHE A 77 -6.48 11.61 9.92
CA PHE A 77 -7.33 11.96 11.07
C PHE A 77 -6.56 12.29 12.36
N ALA A 78 -5.30 11.85 12.49
CA ALA A 78 -4.53 12.11 13.70
C ALA A 78 -3.79 13.46 13.61
N PRO A 79 -3.81 14.27 14.68
CA PRO A 79 -2.97 15.45 14.74
C PRO A 79 -1.50 15.05 14.94
N PHE A 80 -0.63 15.45 14.02
CA PHE A 80 0.81 15.31 14.19
C PHE A 80 1.40 16.62 14.73
N PRO A 81 2.18 16.58 15.83
CA PRO A 81 2.69 17.79 16.47
C PRO A 81 3.84 18.46 15.72
N SER A 82 4.50 17.74 14.80
CA SER A 82 5.62 18.27 14.00
C SER A 82 5.82 17.47 12.72
N ASP A 83 6.49 18.06 11.74
CA ASP A 83 6.88 17.38 10.49
C ASP A 83 7.83 16.22 10.77
N LYS A 84 8.68 16.33 11.79
CA LYS A 84 9.55 15.22 12.22
C LYS A 84 8.75 14.00 12.69
N SER A 85 7.66 14.22 13.43
CA SER A 85 6.76 13.15 13.87
C SER A 85 6.03 12.53 12.68
N CYS A 86 5.55 13.36 11.76
CA CYS A 86 4.92 12.90 10.51
C CYS A 86 5.89 12.08 9.66
N SER A 87 7.10 12.57 9.42
CA SER A 87 8.17 11.86 8.68
C SER A 87 8.50 10.49 9.28
N THR A 88 8.69 10.42 10.60
CA THR A 88 8.94 9.13 11.28
C THR A 88 7.76 8.17 11.12
N PHE A 89 6.53 8.71 11.13
CA PHE A 89 5.32 7.93 10.92
C PHE A 89 5.20 7.41 9.49
N ILE A 90 5.49 8.24 8.49
CA ILE A 90 5.50 7.87 7.05
C ILE A 90 6.55 6.79 6.76
N ILE A 91 7.73 6.86 7.38
CA ILE A 91 8.73 5.80 7.26
C ILE A 91 8.21 4.49 7.88
N SER A 92 7.54 4.58 9.02
CA SER A 92 6.99 3.43 9.73
C SER A 92 5.86 2.76 8.94
N ILE A 93 4.90 3.52 8.42
CA ILE A 93 3.80 2.98 7.59
C ILE A 93 4.34 2.36 6.30
N THR A 94 5.37 2.93 5.70
CA THR A 94 6.04 2.35 4.52
C THR A 94 6.62 0.98 4.84
N ALA A 95 7.32 0.84 5.98
CA ALA A 95 7.86 -0.46 6.40
C ALA A 95 6.76 -1.50 6.68
N VAL A 96 5.69 -1.09 7.36
CA VAL A 96 4.52 -1.97 7.63
C VAL A 96 3.84 -2.37 6.33
N GLY A 97 3.70 -1.45 5.37
CA GLY A 97 3.08 -1.69 4.07
C GLY A 97 3.79 -2.75 3.21
N VAL A 98 5.08 -3.00 3.45
CA VAL A 98 5.85 -4.06 2.76
C VAL A 98 5.48 -5.46 3.27
N LEU A 99 5.11 -5.60 4.55
CA LEU A 99 4.89 -6.89 5.19
C LEU A 99 3.76 -7.71 4.53
N PRO A 100 2.58 -7.12 4.20
CA PRO A 100 1.52 -7.81 3.45
C PRO A 100 1.96 -8.37 2.10
N PHE A 101 2.88 -7.70 1.38
CA PHE A 101 3.39 -8.21 0.11
C PHE A 101 4.25 -9.46 0.31
N ILE A 102 5.07 -9.50 1.36
CA ILE A 102 5.88 -10.67 1.69
C ILE A 102 4.98 -11.86 2.05
N THR A 103 3.96 -11.64 2.88
CA THR A 103 3.01 -12.70 3.24
C THR A 103 2.18 -13.16 2.04
N GLY A 104 1.76 -12.24 1.16
CA GLY A 104 1.09 -12.56 -0.10
C GLY A 104 1.97 -13.38 -1.05
N ALA A 105 3.23 -12.99 -1.23
CA ALA A 105 4.20 -13.73 -2.02
C ALA A 105 4.43 -15.15 -1.48
N ALA A 106 4.49 -15.30 -0.14
CA ALA A 106 4.61 -16.61 0.50
C ALA A 106 3.39 -17.50 0.21
N PHE A 107 2.16 -16.96 0.25
CA PHE A 107 0.95 -17.70 -0.10
C PHE A 107 0.96 -18.16 -1.57
N SER A 108 1.33 -17.28 -2.49
CA SER A 108 1.47 -17.61 -3.92
C SER A 108 2.51 -18.71 -4.15
N ALA A 109 3.67 -18.59 -3.50
CA ALA A 109 4.73 -19.59 -3.58
C ALA A 109 4.31 -20.94 -3.02
N LEU A 110 3.65 -20.98 -1.87
CA LEU A 110 3.14 -22.22 -1.27
C LEU A 110 2.12 -22.92 -2.19
N ARG A 111 1.21 -22.16 -2.80
CA ARG A 111 0.26 -22.71 -3.80
C ARG A 111 0.99 -23.31 -5.00
N ALA A 112 2.00 -22.62 -5.51
CA ALA A 112 2.82 -23.11 -6.62
C ALA A 112 3.63 -24.36 -6.25
N LEU A 113 4.19 -24.42 -5.03
CA LEU A 113 4.93 -25.57 -4.51
C LEU A 113 4.05 -26.82 -4.41
N VAL A 114 2.81 -26.66 -3.92
CA VAL A 114 1.87 -27.78 -3.78
C VAL A 114 1.46 -28.31 -5.16
N LEU A 115 1.16 -27.42 -6.12
CA LEU A 115 0.69 -27.80 -7.44
C LEU A 115 1.80 -28.37 -8.33
N SER A 116 2.96 -27.71 -8.36
CA SER A 116 4.08 -28.09 -9.23
C SER A 116 4.95 -29.19 -8.62
N ARG A 117 4.95 -29.34 -7.29
CA ARG A 117 5.90 -30.17 -6.52
C ARG A 117 7.38 -29.85 -6.75
N SER A 118 7.69 -28.76 -7.46
CA SER A 118 9.05 -28.28 -7.73
C SER A 118 9.39 -27.09 -6.86
N LYS A 119 10.47 -27.22 -6.08
CA LYS A 119 10.97 -26.14 -5.21
C LYS A 119 11.43 -24.92 -6.01
N CYS A 120 12.02 -25.12 -7.19
CA CYS A 120 12.51 -24.04 -8.04
C CYS A 120 11.36 -23.18 -8.58
N LEU A 121 10.25 -23.81 -9.00
CA LEU A 121 9.10 -23.06 -9.52
C LEU A 121 8.41 -22.26 -8.41
N GLY A 122 8.30 -22.82 -7.20
CA GLY A 122 7.82 -22.07 -6.04
C GLY A 122 8.69 -20.86 -5.69
N LEU A 123 10.01 -21.02 -5.72
CA LEU A 123 10.96 -19.92 -5.49
C LEU A 123 10.86 -18.83 -6.57
N LEU A 124 10.69 -19.24 -7.84
CA LEU A 124 10.46 -18.32 -8.95
C LEU A 124 9.19 -17.49 -8.74
N VAL A 125 8.09 -18.14 -8.36
CA VAL A 125 6.81 -17.47 -8.07
C VAL A 125 6.94 -16.52 -6.88
N PHE A 126 7.67 -16.91 -5.83
CA PHE A 126 7.95 -16.05 -4.70
C PHE A 126 8.68 -14.78 -5.13
N ALA A 127 9.78 -14.94 -5.87
CA ALA A 127 10.59 -13.82 -6.35
C ALA A 127 9.79 -12.87 -7.26
N LEU A 128 9.01 -13.43 -8.19
CA LEU A 128 8.18 -12.65 -9.10
C LEU A 128 7.05 -11.91 -8.36
N SER A 129 6.46 -12.53 -7.33
CA SER A 129 5.42 -11.92 -6.51
C SER A 129 5.94 -10.83 -5.57
N LEU A 130 7.26 -10.74 -5.37
CA LEU A 130 7.90 -9.70 -4.56
C LEU A 130 8.20 -8.42 -5.37
N ALA A 131 8.03 -8.46 -6.70
CA ALA A 131 8.24 -7.30 -7.57
C ALA A 131 7.43 -6.06 -7.15
N PRO A 132 6.14 -6.16 -6.77
CA PRO A 132 5.37 -5.02 -6.26
C PRO A 132 5.95 -4.42 -4.97
N ALA A 133 6.50 -5.24 -4.07
CA ALA A 133 7.16 -4.72 -2.86
C ALA A 133 8.41 -3.91 -3.22
N GLY A 134 9.20 -4.42 -4.18
CA GLY A 134 10.37 -3.70 -4.70
C GLY A 134 9.98 -2.35 -5.32
N ALA A 135 8.95 -2.33 -6.15
CA ALA A 135 8.45 -1.10 -6.79
C ALA A 135 8.00 -0.05 -5.75
N ASN A 136 7.26 -0.47 -4.72
CA ASN A 136 6.80 0.43 -3.65
C ASN A 136 7.94 0.94 -2.75
N LEU A 137 9.03 0.17 -2.60
CA LEU A 137 10.22 0.58 -1.85
C LEU A 137 11.14 1.54 -2.61
N VAL A 138 10.95 1.74 -3.92
CA VAL A 138 11.79 2.67 -4.71
C VAL A 138 11.74 4.09 -4.13
N ALA A 139 10.58 4.53 -3.64
CA ALA A 139 10.44 5.84 -3.00
C ALA A 139 11.35 5.99 -1.76
N SER A 140 11.61 4.90 -1.03
CA SER A 140 12.52 4.88 0.12
C SER A 140 13.97 5.22 -0.24
N GLY A 141 14.36 5.06 -1.51
CA GLY A 141 15.68 5.43 -2.02
C GLY A 141 15.88 6.94 -2.22
N TYR A 142 14.81 7.74 -2.19
CA TYR A 142 14.83 9.17 -2.51
C TYR A 142 14.65 10.07 -1.27
N GLN A 143 15.21 9.69 -0.12
CA GLN A 143 15.05 10.43 1.16
C GLN A 143 13.57 10.66 1.49
N LEU A 144 12.87 9.55 1.70
CA LEU A 144 11.46 9.55 2.09
C LEU A 144 11.26 10.33 3.40
N SER A 145 10.34 11.28 3.38
CA SER A 145 9.97 12.09 4.53
C SER A 145 8.45 12.30 4.57
N GLY A 146 8.00 13.06 5.56
CA GLY A 146 6.61 13.42 5.72
C GLY A 146 6.49 14.84 6.23
N GLU A 147 5.51 15.56 5.71
CA GLU A 147 5.22 16.94 6.08
C GLU A 147 3.73 17.10 6.37
N ASN A 148 3.39 18.00 7.30
CA ASN A 148 1.99 18.30 7.59
C ASN A 148 1.44 19.26 6.54
N PHE A 149 0.42 18.81 5.82
CA PHE A 149 -0.24 19.57 4.77
C PHE A 149 -1.75 19.68 5.05
N PRO A 150 -2.21 20.72 5.75
CA PRO A 150 -3.65 20.96 5.95
C PRO A 150 -4.38 21.20 4.61
N PRO A 151 -5.58 20.63 4.39
CA PRO A 151 -6.42 19.84 5.32
C PRO A 151 -6.18 18.32 5.27
N PHE A 152 -5.18 17.82 4.55
CA PHE A 152 -4.97 16.39 4.27
C PHE A 152 -4.20 15.64 5.36
N GLY A 153 -3.58 16.36 6.30
CA GLY A 153 -2.85 15.77 7.42
C GLY A 153 -1.38 15.52 7.07
N CYS A 154 -0.87 14.35 7.47
CA CYS A 154 0.52 13.97 7.24
C CYS A 154 0.67 13.33 5.85
N VAL A 155 1.35 14.03 4.93
CA VAL A 155 1.55 13.56 3.55
C VAL A 155 2.98 13.07 3.37
N GLN A 156 3.14 12.04 2.52
CA GLN A 156 4.46 11.55 2.13
C GLN A 156 5.13 12.53 1.17
N THR A 157 6.39 12.83 1.41
CA THR A 157 7.24 13.61 0.50
C THR A 157 8.52 12.85 0.18
N ASP A 158 9.02 12.98 -1.04
CA ASP A 158 10.29 12.41 -1.46
C ASP A 158 11.10 13.47 -2.24
N ASN A 159 12.42 13.29 -2.30
CA ASN A 159 13.31 14.21 -2.99
C ASN A 159 13.39 13.89 -4.50
N THR A 160 12.32 13.33 -5.08
CA THR A 160 12.30 13.00 -6.50
C THR A 160 12.26 14.28 -7.33
N THR A 161 12.96 14.29 -8.46
CA THR A 161 12.86 15.42 -9.40
C THR A 161 11.47 15.45 -10.01
N VAL A 162 10.90 16.64 -10.21
CA VAL A 162 9.61 16.84 -10.89
C VAL A 162 9.46 16.06 -12.21
N ALA A 163 10.56 15.81 -12.93
CA ALA A 163 10.56 15.00 -14.14
C ALA A 163 10.29 13.50 -13.90
N ILE A 164 10.70 12.96 -12.76
CA ILE A 164 10.46 11.56 -12.36
C ILE A 164 9.01 11.39 -11.91
N ASP A 165 8.48 12.34 -11.14
CA ASP A 165 7.08 12.33 -10.69
C ASP A 165 6.11 12.44 -11.88
N LEU A 166 6.36 13.35 -12.82
CA LEU A 166 5.59 13.48 -14.06
C LEU A 166 5.65 12.22 -14.92
N ARG A 167 6.79 11.52 -14.96
CA ARG A 167 6.94 10.27 -15.72
C ARG A 167 6.24 9.09 -15.04
N ARG A 168 6.24 9.04 -13.71
CA ARG A 168 5.48 8.05 -12.92
C ARG A 168 3.98 8.25 -13.15
N ARG A 169 3.49 9.48 -12.99
CA ARG A 169 2.09 9.87 -13.23
C ARG A 169 1.65 9.58 -14.66
N SER A 170 2.46 9.96 -15.65
CA SER A 170 2.21 9.62 -17.06
C SER A 170 2.17 8.12 -17.32
N SER A 171 2.93 7.30 -16.58
CA SER A 171 2.90 5.84 -16.72
C SER A 171 1.63 5.25 -16.11
N ASP A 172 1.19 5.77 -14.96
CA ASP A 172 -0.07 5.34 -14.33
C ASP A 172 -1.28 5.68 -15.20
N ASP A 173 -1.32 6.88 -15.81
CA ASP A 173 -2.36 7.27 -16.77
C ASP A 173 -2.39 6.35 -18.01
N LEU A 174 -1.22 5.92 -18.49
CA LEU A 174 -1.08 5.05 -19.66
C LEU A 174 -1.46 3.59 -19.34
N VAL A 175 -1.19 3.14 -18.11
CA VAL A 175 -1.66 1.85 -17.59
C VAL A 175 -3.17 1.86 -17.38
N HIS A 176 -3.73 2.97 -16.90
CA HIS A 176 -5.17 3.13 -16.70
C HIS A 176 -5.94 3.18 -18.03
N LEU A 177 -5.39 3.83 -19.07
CA LEU A 177 -5.94 3.80 -20.43
C LEU A 177 -5.87 2.41 -21.06
N ARG A 178 -4.75 1.69 -20.88
CA ARG A 178 -4.60 0.32 -21.40
C ARG A 178 -5.56 -0.68 -20.76
N THR A 179 -5.83 -0.53 -19.46
CA THR A 179 -6.80 -1.39 -18.75
C THR A 179 -8.26 -1.08 -19.11
N LEU A 180 -8.56 0.16 -19.54
CA LEU A 180 -9.88 0.51 -20.08
C LEU A 180 -10.07 -0.03 -21.52
N ILE A 181 -9.03 0.03 -22.35
CA ILE A 181 -9.06 -0.51 -23.73
C ILE A 181 -9.11 -2.04 -23.75
N SER A 182 -8.55 -2.74 -22.74
CA SER A 182 -8.60 -4.21 -22.69
C SER A 182 -9.91 -4.79 -22.11
N LYS A 183 -10.84 -3.94 -21.65
CA LYS A 183 -12.15 -4.33 -21.12
C LYS A 183 -13.30 -4.08 -22.10
N GLN A 184 -12.99 -3.65 -23.33
CA GLN A 184 -13.92 -3.42 -24.42
C GLN A 184 -13.59 -4.34 -25.60
#